data_AF-A0A286KC83-F1
#
_entry.id   AF-A0A286KC83-F1
#
_cell.length_a   1.000
_cell.length_b   1.000
_cell.length_c   1.000
_cell.angle_alpha   90.00
_cell.angle_beta   90.00
_cell.angle_gamma   90.00
#
_symmetry.space_group_name_H-M   'P 1'
#
loop_
_entity.id
_entity.type
_entity.pdbx_description
1 polymer ?
#
loop_
_entity_poly.entity_id
_entity_poly.type
_entity_poly.pdbx_seq_one_letter_code
_entity_poly.pdbx_strand_id
1 'polypeptide(L)'
;MKPNPSEAGKRIKQLRLSCGFTMEELGRKIDNSPRATISNWERGTNLPNPQKLKLLSTITNSTIDWIKWGTLEEYITSYLIDIGYELYIKDFPEIPHKVFKDIQERYSNTFSLNKDYELLNPIIKNIFTKYYSKDFEDYRDIEVKPDPKKVGRKIRSIRKKLGLTMQEFGYEVSNSPRSTVSTWEHGGNLPNKAKLKKIADIANCSVEDLLFDEGFISEKSQVKLINELKEENSKLKEKIKYYECLFDGIESLLNSRKNS
;
A
#
# COMPACT_ATOMS: atom_id res chain seq x y z
N MET A 1 -12.42 1.26 -7.31
CA MET A 1 -11.28 1.22 -8.25
C MET A 1 -11.58 1.90 -9.58
N LYS A 2 -10.63 2.66 -10.14
CA LYS A 2 -10.65 3.18 -11.53
C LYS A 2 -9.52 2.53 -12.34
N PRO A 3 -9.70 2.23 -13.65
CA PRO A 3 -8.63 1.64 -14.46
C PRO A 3 -7.43 2.57 -14.56
N ASN A 4 -6.23 2.01 -14.43
CA ASN A 4 -5.00 2.75 -14.66
C ASN A 4 -4.82 3.00 -16.17
N PRO A 5 -4.86 4.26 -16.64
CA PRO A 5 -4.76 4.56 -18.06
C PRO A 5 -3.44 4.12 -18.71
N SER A 6 -2.33 4.16 -17.97
CA SER A 6 -1.01 3.73 -18.47
C SER A 6 -1.01 2.22 -18.75
N GLU A 7 -1.45 1.41 -17.79
CA GLU A 7 -1.48 -0.05 -17.97
C GLU A 7 -2.49 -0.50 -19.02
N ALA A 8 -3.69 0.10 -19.02
CA ALA A 8 -4.67 -0.13 -20.08
C ALA A 8 -4.10 0.26 -21.46
N GLY A 9 -3.39 1.38 -21.56
CA GLY A 9 -2.74 1.85 -22.78
C GLY A 9 -1.72 0.85 -23.34
N LYS A 10 -0.89 0.27 -22.47
CA LYS A 10 0.07 -0.79 -22.85
C LYS A 10 -0.67 -2.01 -23.41
N ARG A 11 -1.77 -2.43 -22.79
CA ARG A 11 -2.59 -3.57 -23.27
C ARG A 11 -3.25 -3.27 -24.61
N ILE A 12 -3.76 -2.06 -24.81
CA ILE A 12 -4.30 -1.62 -26.12
C ILE A 12 -3.23 -1.71 -27.21
N LYS A 13 -2.01 -1.21 -26.92
CA LYS A 13 -0.88 -1.29 -27.85
C LYS A 13 -0.52 -2.75 -28.17
N GLN A 14 -0.46 -3.60 -27.16
CA GLN A 14 -0.18 -5.02 -27.32
C GLN A 14 -1.20 -5.70 -28.23
N LEU A 15 -2.50 -5.51 -27.97
CA LEU A 15 -3.57 -6.07 -28.79
C LEU A 15 -3.53 -5.57 -30.23
N ARG A 16 -3.28 -4.27 -30.42
CA ARG A 16 -3.12 -3.69 -31.74
C ARG A 16 -2.02 -4.39 -32.53
N LEU A 17 -0.85 -4.56 -31.90
CA LEU A 17 0.31 -5.20 -32.52
C LEU A 17 0.08 -6.68 -32.77
N SER A 18 -0.60 -7.41 -31.87
CA SER A 18 -0.92 -8.83 -32.09
C SER A 18 -1.88 -9.05 -33.27
N CYS A 19 -2.72 -8.07 -33.58
CA CYS A 19 -3.57 -8.09 -34.77
C CYS A 19 -2.87 -7.55 -36.03
N GLY A 20 -1.60 -7.12 -35.93
CA GLY A 20 -0.83 -6.58 -37.06
C GLY A 20 -1.28 -5.19 -37.53
N PHE A 21 -2.02 -4.43 -36.72
CA PHE A 21 -2.53 -3.12 -37.12
C PHE A 21 -1.56 -1.98 -36.81
N THR A 22 -1.48 -1.01 -37.72
CA THR A 22 -0.99 0.34 -37.44
C THR A 22 -2.01 1.12 -36.58
N MET A 23 -1.59 2.25 -35.98
CA MET A 23 -2.52 3.10 -35.22
C MET A 23 -3.63 3.65 -36.13
N GLU A 24 -3.29 3.98 -37.36
CA GLU A 24 -4.20 4.45 -38.41
C GLU A 24 -5.23 3.37 -38.79
N GLU A 25 -4.80 2.13 -38.97
CA GLU A 25 -5.70 1.00 -39.27
C GLU A 25 -6.62 0.67 -38.11
N LEU A 26 -6.10 0.64 -36.88
CA LEU A 26 -6.94 0.45 -35.71
C LEU A 26 -7.94 1.60 -35.56
N GLY A 27 -7.50 2.84 -35.78
CA GLY A 27 -8.34 4.03 -35.77
C GLY A 27 -9.51 3.93 -36.75
N ARG A 28 -9.25 3.55 -38.00
CA ARG A 28 -10.31 3.31 -39.01
C ARG A 28 -11.31 2.25 -38.57
N LYS A 29 -10.85 1.16 -37.94
CA LYS A 29 -11.73 0.08 -37.45
C LYS A 29 -12.54 0.47 -36.20
N ILE A 30 -12.03 1.39 -35.38
CA ILE A 30 -12.71 1.90 -34.18
C ILE A 30 -13.34 3.25 -34.50
N ASP A 31 -14.46 3.22 -35.24
CA ASP A 31 -15.30 4.39 -35.48
C ASP A 31 -14.53 5.58 -36.10
N ASN A 32 -13.69 5.29 -37.11
CA ASN A 32 -12.83 6.28 -37.78
C ASN A 32 -12.06 7.19 -36.80
N SER A 33 -11.65 6.65 -35.66
CA SER A 33 -10.88 7.39 -34.66
C SER A 33 -9.56 7.87 -35.25
N PRO A 34 -9.19 9.15 -35.09
CA PRO A 34 -7.90 9.64 -35.56
C PRO A 34 -6.73 8.87 -34.95
N ARG A 35 -5.64 8.71 -35.71
CA ARG A 35 -4.37 8.14 -35.22
C ARG A 35 -3.93 8.72 -33.87
N ALA A 36 -4.05 10.04 -33.71
CA ALA A 36 -3.71 10.75 -32.47
C ALA A 36 -4.51 10.23 -31.27
N THR A 37 -5.78 9.85 -31.46
CA THR A 37 -6.61 9.26 -30.41
C THR A 37 -6.07 7.91 -29.96
N ILE A 38 -5.68 7.04 -30.90
CA ILE A 38 -5.07 5.75 -30.58
C ILE A 38 -3.75 5.96 -29.84
N SER A 39 -2.92 6.89 -30.31
CA SER A 39 -1.67 7.26 -29.63
C SER A 39 -1.90 7.76 -28.20
N ASN A 40 -2.95 8.56 -27.95
CA ASN A 40 -3.29 9.02 -26.61
C ASN A 40 -3.70 7.87 -25.69
N TRP A 41 -4.44 6.89 -26.19
CA TRP A 41 -4.77 5.68 -25.44
C TRP A 41 -3.53 4.88 -25.11
N GLU A 42 -2.66 4.60 -26.10
CA GLU A 42 -1.46 3.78 -25.90
C GLU A 42 -0.43 4.42 -24.98
N ARG A 43 -0.40 5.75 -24.90
CA ARG A 43 0.43 6.51 -23.94
C ARG A 43 -0.22 6.67 -22.58
N GLY A 44 -1.45 6.18 -22.39
CA GLY A 44 -2.22 6.33 -21.15
C GLY A 44 -2.63 7.77 -20.84
N THR A 45 -2.73 8.65 -21.84
CA THR A 45 -3.20 10.03 -21.63
C THR A 45 -4.69 10.07 -21.29
N ASN A 46 -5.49 9.21 -21.93
CA ASN A 46 -6.90 9.00 -21.61
C ASN A 46 -7.32 7.56 -21.95
N LEU A 47 -8.46 7.13 -21.40
CA LEU A 47 -9.05 5.83 -21.70
C LEU A 47 -10.04 5.93 -22.86
N PRO A 48 -10.21 4.87 -23.67
CA PRO A 48 -11.31 4.80 -24.61
C PRO A 48 -12.65 4.82 -23.87
N ASN A 49 -13.65 5.47 -24.44
CA ASN A 49 -15.00 5.48 -23.87
C ASN A 49 -15.66 4.07 -23.98
N PRO A 50 -16.80 3.81 -23.32
CA PRO A 50 -17.43 2.49 -23.32
C PRO A 50 -17.75 1.92 -24.71
N GLN A 51 -18.21 2.75 -25.64
CA GLN A 51 -18.50 2.32 -27.03
C GLN A 51 -17.23 1.89 -27.75
N LYS A 52 -16.15 2.67 -27.62
CA LYS A 52 -14.85 2.37 -28.24
C LYS A 52 -14.16 1.17 -27.60
N LEU A 53 -14.30 0.98 -26.29
CA LEU A 53 -13.84 -0.24 -25.60
C LEU A 53 -14.56 -1.48 -26.12
N LYS A 54 -15.88 -1.40 -26.35
CA LYS A 54 -16.65 -2.50 -26.92
C LYS A 54 -16.16 -2.86 -28.32
N LEU A 55 -16.00 -1.87 -29.21
CA LEU A 55 -15.45 -2.09 -30.55
C LEU A 55 -14.05 -2.69 -30.51
N LEU A 56 -13.17 -2.13 -29.66
CA LEU A 56 -11.82 -2.64 -29.48
C LEU A 56 -11.86 -4.12 -29.06
N SER A 57 -12.64 -4.46 -28.03
CA SER A 57 -12.76 -5.83 -27.53
C SER A 57 -13.23 -6.82 -28.60
N THR A 58 -14.15 -6.40 -29.48
CA THR A 58 -14.61 -7.21 -30.61
C THR A 58 -13.53 -7.38 -31.67
N ILE A 59 -12.83 -6.30 -32.05
CA ILE A 59 -11.79 -6.32 -33.09
C ILE A 59 -10.60 -7.18 -32.67
N THR A 60 -10.22 -7.11 -31.40
CA THR A 60 -9.03 -7.77 -30.87
C THR A 60 -9.33 -9.15 -30.27
N ASN A 61 -10.60 -9.59 -30.34
CA ASN A 61 -11.08 -10.83 -29.71
C ASN A 61 -10.64 -10.95 -28.23
N SER A 62 -10.78 -9.86 -27.49
CA SER A 62 -10.44 -9.78 -26.07
C SER A 62 -11.66 -9.33 -25.26
N THR A 63 -11.57 -9.35 -23.93
CA THR A 63 -12.64 -8.83 -23.08
C THR A 63 -12.41 -7.37 -22.70
N ILE A 64 -13.49 -6.64 -22.43
CA ILE A 64 -13.41 -5.25 -21.95
C ILE A 64 -12.63 -5.18 -20.63
N ASP A 65 -12.85 -6.16 -19.75
CA ASP A 65 -12.16 -6.24 -18.46
C ASP A 65 -10.67 -6.50 -18.64
N TRP A 66 -10.27 -7.38 -19.56
CA TRP A 66 -8.85 -7.60 -19.84
C TRP A 66 -8.16 -6.34 -20.36
N ILE A 67 -8.83 -5.57 -21.23
CA ILE A 67 -8.27 -4.29 -21.71
C ILE A 67 -8.07 -3.30 -20.55
N LYS A 68 -9.06 -3.18 -19.66
CA LYS A 68 -9.03 -2.23 -18.53
C LYS A 68 -8.04 -2.65 -17.43
N TRP A 69 -8.07 -3.93 -17.08
CA TRP A 69 -7.54 -4.44 -15.83
C TRP A 69 -6.50 -5.54 -15.99
N GLY A 70 -6.45 -6.18 -17.16
CA GLY A 70 -5.56 -7.29 -17.46
C GLY A 70 -6.12 -8.62 -16.98
N THR A 71 -5.27 -9.49 -16.46
CA THR A 71 -5.74 -10.78 -15.93
C THR A 71 -6.60 -10.57 -14.67
N LEU A 72 -7.41 -11.56 -14.30
CA LEU A 72 -8.16 -11.50 -13.04
C LEU A 72 -7.21 -11.41 -11.83
N GLU A 73 -6.02 -11.98 -11.90
CA GLU A 73 -4.99 -11.88 -10.86
C GLU A 73 -4.43 -10.44 -10.72
N GLU A 74 -4.15 -9.77 -11.84
CA GLU A 74 -3.78 -8.35 -11.87
C GLU A 74 -4.91 -7.46 -11.32
N TYR A 75 -6.16 -7.82 -11.64
CA TYR A 75 -7.34 -7.15 -11.09
C TYR A 75 -7.45 -7.33 -9.57
N ILE A 76 -7.29 -8.55 -9.06
CA ILE A 76 -7.30 -8.83 -7.61
C ILE A 76 -6.20 -8.02 -6.91
N THR A 77 -5.00 -8.01 -7.46
CA THR A 77 -3.87 -7.21 -6.95
C THR A 77 -4.25 -5.73 -6.85
N SER A 78 -4.75 -5.17 -7.95
CA SER A 78 -5.14 -3.76 -8.03
C SER A 78 -6.29 -3.43 -7.06
N TYR A 79 -7.25 -4.34 -6.93
CA TYR A 79 -8.39 -4.18 -6.02
C TYR A 79 -7.97 -4.21 -4.56
N LEU A 80 -7.07 -5.12 -4.16
CA LEU A 80 -6.56 -5.20 -2.80
C LEU A 80 -5.76 -3.94 -2.44
N ILE A 81 -4.97 -3.42 -3.37
CA ILE A 81 -4.30 -2.11 -3.22
C ILE A 81 -5.33 -0.98 -3.08
N ASP A 82 -6.37 -0.93 -3.94
CA ASP A 82 -7.43 0.11 -3.92
C ASP A 82 -8.19 0.15 -2.59
N ILE A 83 -8.31 -0.99 -1.89
CA ILE A 83 -8.96 -1.07 -0.57
C ILE A 83 -7.98 -0.97 0.62
N GLY A 84 -6.72 -0.63 0.37
CA GLY A 84 -5.72 -0.28 1.39
C GLY A 84 -4.90 -1.45 1.93
N TYR A 85 -4.51 -2.39 1.07
CA TYR A 85 -3.56 -3.47 1.43
C TYR A 85 -2.28 -3.40 0.60
N GLU A 86 -1.80 -2.20 0.24
CA GLU A 86 -0.65 -2.06 -0.65
C GLU A 86 0.61 -2.69 -0.05
N LEU A 87 0.88 -2.39 1.22
CA LEU A 87 2.02 -2.95 1.95
C LEU A 87 1.92 -4.46 2.09
N TYR A 88 0.74 -4.97 2.41
CA TYR A 88 0.51 -6.41 2.51
C TYR A 88 0.81 -7.13 1.21
N ILE A 89 0.33 -6.58 0.08
CA ILE A 89 0.57 -7.16 -1.24
C ILE A 89 2.05 -7.09 -1.63
N LYS A 90 2.77 -6.07 -1.16
CA LYS A 90 4.21 -5.97 -1.35
C LYS A 90 4.99 -7.02 -0.56
N ASP A 91 4.59 -7.30 0.67
CA ASP A 91 5.24 -8.28 1.53
C ASP A 91 4.84 -9.73 1.20
N PHE A 92 3.62 -9.91 0.68
CA PHE A 92 3.05 -11.20 0.29
C PHE A 92 2.53 -11.18 -1.15
N PRO A 93 3.44 -11.07 -2.15
CA PRO A 93 3.07 -10.94 -3.56
C PRO A 93 2.36 -12.18 -4.13
N GLU A 94 2.39 -13.32 -3.44
CA GLU A 94 1.68 -14.52 -3.86
C GLU A 94 0.19 -14.54 -3.49
N ILE A 95 -0.27 -13.59 -2.67
CA ILE A 95 -1.65 -13.59 -2.15
C ILE A 95 -2.70 -13.34 -3.25
N PRO A 96 -2.52 -12.40 -4.19
CA PRO A 96 -3.44 -12.27 -5.32
C PRO A 96 -3.65 -13.58 -6.09
N HIS A 97 -2.57 -14.34 -6.29
CA HIS A 97 -2.62 -15.65 -6.93
C HIS A 97 -3.40 -16.68 -6.11
N LYS A 98 -3.18 -16.73 -4.79
CA LYS A 98 -3.92 -17.62 -3.87
C LYS A 98 -5.41 -17.29 -3.86
N VAL A 99 -5.76 -16.01 -3.79
CA VAL A 99 -7.16 -15.54 -3.88
C VAL A 99 -7.77 -15.89 -5.24
N PHE A 100 -7.03 -15.72 -6.34
CA PHE A 100 -7.45 -16.13 -7.67
C PHE A 100 -7.79 -17.63 -7.74
N LYS A 101 -6.91 -18.48 -7.19
CA LYS A 101 -7.14 -19.94 -7.13
C LYS A 101 -8.39 -20.30 -6.32
N ASP A 102 -8.60 -19.68 -5.17
CA ASP A 102 -9.81 -19.89 -4.37
C ASP A 102 -11.08 -19.47 -5.11
N ILE A 103 -11.03 -18.36 -5.86
CA ILE A 103 -12.16 -17.93 -6.69
C ILE A 103 -12.42 -18.94 -7.80
N GLN A 104 -11.36 -19.39 -8.47
CA GLN A 104 -11.46 -20.37 -9.53
C GLN A 104 -12.06 -21.67 -9.04
N GLU A 105 -11.61 -22.20 -7.91
CA GLU A 105 -12.07 -23.47 -7.37
C GLU A 105 -13.52 -23.41 -6.87
N ARG A 106 -13.93 -22.30 -6.24
CA ARG A 106 -15.22 -22.21 -5.55
C ARG A 106 -16.33 -21.56 -6.37
N TYR A 107 -15.97 -20.75 -7.37
CA TYR A 107 -16.92 -19.86 -8.05
C TYR A 107 -16.91 -19.97 -9.59
N SER A 108 -16.04 -20.80 -10.21
CA SER A 108 -15.98 -20.93 -11.68
C SER A 108 -17.29 -21.42 -12.32
N ASN A 109 -18.10 -22.18 -11.57
CA ASN A 109 -19.39 -22.68 -12.04
C ASN A 109 -20.52 -21.65 -11.89
N THR A 110 -20.27 -20.54 -11.20
CA THR A 110 -21.27 -19.50 -10.89
C THR A 110 -20.94 -18.19 -11.61
N PHE A 111 -19.66 -17.85 -11.76
CA PHE A 111 -19.19 -16.60 -12.35
C PHE A 111 -18.24 -16.84 -13.51
N SER A 112 -18.35 -15.99 -14.54
CA SER A 112 -17.42 -15.97 -15.66
C SER A 112 -16.15 -15.22 -15.26
N LEU A 113 -15.03 -15.93 -15.12
CA LEU A 113 -13.78 -15.35 -14.59
C LEU A 113 -12.98 -14.51 -15.61
N ASN A 114 -13.55 -14.27 -16.79
CA ASN A 114 -12.96 -13.48 -17.87
C ASN A 114 -13.71 -12.16 -18.14
N LYS A 115 -14.81 -11.90 -17.43
CA LYS A 115 -15.63 -10.68 -17.57
C LYS A 115 -16.26 -10.29 -16.25
N ASP A 116 -16.79 -9.07 -16.19
CA ASP A 116 -17.57 -8.53 -15.08
C ASP A 116 -16.80 -8.56 -13.75
N TYR A 117 -15.50 -8.25 -13.78
CA TYR A 117 -14.59 -8.36 -12.63
C TYR A 117 -15.07 -7.59 -11.39
N GLU A 118 -15.73 -6.45 -11.61
CA GLU A 118 -16.30 -5.64 -10.52
C GLU A 118 -17.35 -6.38 -9.69
N LEU A 119 -18.06 -7.35 -10.26
CA LEU A 119 -19.01 -8.21 -9.53
C LEU A 119 -18.30 -9.17 -8.56
N LEU A 120 -17.01 -9.43 -8.78
CA LEU A 120 -16.20 -10.28 -7.91
C LEU A 120 -15.67 -9.53 -6.69
N ASN A 121 -15.78 -8.19 -6.61
CA ASN A 121 -15.25 -7.39 -5.50
C ASN A 121 -15.65 -7.90 -4.10
N PRO A 122 -16.94 -8.23 -3.83
CA PRO A 122 -17.34 -8.78 -2.54
C PRO A 122 -16.73 -10.16 -2.27
N ILE A 123 -16.58 -10.99 -3.31
CA ILE A 123 -16.03 -12.34 -3.22
C ILE A 123 -14.54 -12.27 -2.94
N ILE A 124 -13.80 -11.46 -3.70
CA ILE A 124 -12.36 -11.20 -3.50
C ILE A 124 -12.13 -10.72 -2.08
N LYS A 125 -12.89 -9.71 -1.62
CA LYS A 125 -12.76 -9.18 -0.27
C LYS A 125 -13.06 -10.23 0.79
N ASN A 126 -14.10 -11.05 0.63
CA ASN A 126 -14.46 -12.08 1.60
C ASN A 126 -13.37 -13.16 1.69
N ILE A 127 -12.93 -13.71 0.55
CA ILE A 127 -11.86 -14.72 0.51
C ILE A 127 -10.59 -14.16 1.14
N PHE A 128 -10.16 -12.97 0.69
CA PHE A 128 -9.00 -12.28 1.25
C PHE A 128 -9.12 -12.11 2.76
N THR A 129 -10.21 -11.52 3.24
CA THR A 129 -10.36 -11.22 4.67
C THR A 129 -10.49 -12.47 5.54
N LYS A 130 -11.17 -13.50 5.04
CA LYS A 130 -11.43 -14.72 5.79
C LYS A 130 -10.20 -15.62 5.91
N TYR A 131 -9.37 -15.70 4.87
CA TYR A 131 -8.32 -16.71 4.77
C TYR A 131 -6.90 -16.16 4.76
N TYR A 132 -6.73 -14.90 4.34
CA TYR A 132 -5.40 -14.32 4.11
C TYR A 132 -5.12 -13.12 5.01
N SER A 133 -6.15 -12.34 5.37
CA SER A 133 -5.99 -11.17 6.24
C SER A 133 -6.26 -11.42 7.72
N LYS A 134 -6.71 -12.63 8.12
CA LYS A 134 -7.18 -12.91 9.49
C LYS A 134 -6.08 -12.76 10.56
N ASP A 135 -4.83 -12.98 10.17
CA ASP A 135 -3.66 -12.83 11.05
C ASP A 135 -2.99 -11.45 10.91
N PHE A 136 -3.58 -10.54 10.12
CA PHE A 136 -2.92 -9.33 9.61
C PHE A 136 -3.86 -8.12 9.52
N GLU A 137 -4.72 -7.90 10.53
CA GLU A 137 -5.57 -6.69 10.60
C GLU A 137 -4.77 -5.37 10.65
N ASP A 138 -3.49 -5.43 11.06
CA ASP A 138 -2.55 -4.31 11.13
C ASP A 138 -2.13 -3.74 9.76
N TYR A 139 -2.35 -4.47 8.66
CA TYR A 139 -1.97 -4.05 7.31
C TYR A 139 -3.05 -3.27 6.55
N ARG A 140 -4.20 -2.98 7.18
CA ARG A 140 -5.10 -1.98 6.60
C ARG A 140 -4.35 -0.64 6.64
N ASP A 141 -3.97 -0.14 5.48
CA ASP A 141 -3.40 1.19 5.24
C ASP A 141 -4.42 2.26 5.63
N ILE A 142 -4.69 2.40 6.92
CA ILE A 142 -5.19 3.63 7.49
C ILE A 142 -3.93 4.48 7.57
N GLU A 143 -3.80 5.49 6.69
CA GLU A 143 -2.96 6.64 7.04
C GLU A 143 -3.37 7.03 8.46
N VAL A 144 -2.58 6.68 9.48
CA VAL A 144 -2.94 6.98 10.86
C VAL A 144 -2.81 8.48 11.00
N LYS A 145 -3.90 9.18 10.70
CA LYS A 145 -3.99 10.62 10.81
C LYS A 145 -4.07 10.94 12.29
N PRO A 146 -3.20 11.82 12.80
CA PRO A 146 -3.29 12.29 14.18
C PRO A 146 -4.70 12.85 14.41
N ASP A 147 -5.39 12.40 15.45
CA ASP A 147 -6.69 12.95 15.82
C ASP A 147 -6.48 14.39 16.32
N PRO A 148 -6.94 15.43 15.59
CA PRO A 148 -6.71 16.81 15.97
C PRO A 148 -7.24 17.16 17.36
N LYS A 149 -8.30 16.49 17.83
CA LYS A 149 -8.84 16.71 19.17
C LYS A 149 -7.93 16.12 20.25
N LYS A 150 -7.34 14.94 20.03
CA LYS A 150 -6.36 14.36 20.95
C LYS A 150 -5.11 15.22 21.03
N VAL A 151 -4.55 15.60 19.88
CA VAL A 151 -3.38 16.48 19.81
C VAL A 151 -3.67 17.84 20.46
N GLY A 152 -4.83 18.43 20.18
CA GLY A 152 -5.27 19.68 20.80
C GLY A 152 -5.32 19.63 22.32
N ARG A 153 -5.84 18.53 22.89
CA ARG A 153 -5.84 18.32 24.35
C ARG A 153 -4.42 18.22 24.91
N LYS A 154 -3.49 17.55 24.22
CA LYS A 154 -2.09 17.48 24.64
C LYS A 154 -1.43 18.86 24.65
N ILE A 155 -1.60 19.63 23.59
CA ILE A 155 -1.10 21.02 23.49
C ILE A 155 -1.63 21.87 24.65
N ARG A 156 -2.93 21.77 24.95
CA ARG A 156 -3.55 22.47 26.08
C ARG A 156 -2.93 22.07 27.42
N SER A 157 -2.71 20.77 27.63
CA SER A 157 -2.09 20.25 28.85
C SER A 157 -0.65 20.74 29.02
N ILE A 158 0.15 20.75 27.95
CA ILE A 158 1.52 21.30 27.94
C ILE A 158 1.50 22.77 28.36
N ARG A 159 0.69 23.59 27.67
CA ARG A 159 0.57 25.02 27.97
C ARG A 159 0.17 25.27 29.42
N LYS A 160 -0.81 24.51 29.93
CA LYS A 160 -1.29 24.65 31.31
C LYS A 160 -0.25 24.23 32.35
N LYS A 161 0.54 23.19 32.08
CA LYS A 161 1.67 22.79 32.93
C LYS A 161 2.75 23.88 33.03
N LEU A 162 2.95 24.65 31.97
CA LEU A 162 3.87 25.79 31.95
C LEU A 162 3.27 27.07 32.58
N GLY A 163 2.00 27.06 33.00
CA GLY A 163 1.34 28.23 33.57
C GLY A 163 1.01 29.35 32.55
N LEU A 164 1.12 29.08 31.25
CA LEU A 164 1.00 30.13 30.21
C LEU A 164 -0.45 30.36 29.75
N THR A 165 -0.77 31.61 29.43
CA THR A 165 -1.97 31.97 28.66
C THR A 165 -1.82 31.50 27.20
N MET A 166 -2.95 31.41 26.47
CA MET A 166 -2.91 31.06 25.04
C MET A 166 -2.07 32.04 24.21
N GLN A 167 -2.03 33.32 24.60
CA GLN A 167 -1.26 34.33 23.88
C GLN A 167 0.23 34.19 24.15
N GLU A 168 0.64 34.00 25.42
CA GLU A 168 2.05 33.77 25.78
C GLU A 168 2.59 32.49 25.14
N PHE A 169 1.82 31.39 25.21
CA PHE A 169 2.20 30.15 24.54
C PHE A 169 2.28 30.31 23.01
N GLY A 170 1.38 31.10 22.42
CA GLY A 170 1.45 31.45 21.01
C GLY A 170 2.74 32.16 20.63
N TYR A 171 3.20 33.10 21.45
CA TYR A 171 4.49 33.78 21.28
C TYR A 171 5.67 32.78 21.30
N GLU A 172 5.70 31.88 22.28
CA GLU A 172 6.73 30.82 22.38
C GLU A 172 6.75 29.89 21.15
N VAL A 173 5.58 29.57 20.60
CA VAL A 173 5.39 28.75 19.39
C VAL A 173 5.39 29.63 18.14
N SER A 174 6.40 30.49 18.00
CA SER A 174 6.64 31.32 16.81
C SER A 174 5.61 32.43 16.56
N ASN A 175 5.36 33.30 17.55
CA ASN A 175 4.49 34.48 17.40
C ASN A 175 3.08 34.17 16.86
N SER A 176 2.54 33.00 17.22
CA SER A 176 1.22 32.56 16.81
C SER A 176 0.13 33.33 17.58
N PRO A 177 -0.92 33.84 16.92
CA PRO A 177 -2.02 34.51 17.60
C PRO A 177 -2.76 33.60 18.60
N ARG A 178 -3.31 34.19 19.67
CA ARG A 178 -4.20 33.47 20.63
C ARG A 178 -5.29 32.64 19.93
N SER A 179 -5.91 33.20 18.89
CA SER A 179 -6.98 32.51 18.14
C SER A 179 -6.48 31.21 17.52
N THR A 180 -5.26 31.21 16.99
CA THR A 180 -4.63 30.01 16.41
C THR A 180 -4.38 28.95 17.46
N VAL A 181 -3.85 29.33 18.64
CA VAL A 181 -3.67 28.39 19.76
C VAL A 181 -5.00 27.81 20.21
N SER A 182 -6.04 28.65 20.29
CA SER A 182 -7.40 28.19 20.59
C SER A 182 -7.89 27.16 19.55
N THR A 183 -7.70 27.40 18.26
CA THR A 183 -8.08 26.45 17.20
C THR A 183 -7.37 25.10 17.37
N TRP A 184 -6.08 25.10 17.68
CA TRP A 184 -5.34 23.86 17.95
C TRP A 184 -5.90 23.12 19.16
N GLU A 185 -6.10 23.80 20.28
CA GLU A 185 -6.55 23.16 21.53
C GLU A 185 -7.96 22.56 21.45
N HIS A 186 -8.81 23.09 20.57
CA HIS A 186 -10.15 22.55 20.30
C HIS A 186 -10.15 21.50 19.17
N GLY A 187 -9.00 21.24 18.53
CA GLY A 187 -8.88 20.29 17.43
C GLY A 187 -9.52 20.74 16.12
N GLY A 188 -9.59 22.06 15.88
CA GLY A 188 -10.06 22.59 14.60
C GLY A 188 -9.08 22.30 13.46
N ASN A 189 -7.78 22.49 13.71
CA ASN A 189 -6.70 22.08 12.82
C ASN A 189 -5.44 21.71 13.62
N LEU A 190 -4.54 20.96 12.97
CA LEU A 190 -3.22 20.66 13.53
C LEU A 190 -2.26 21.84 13.29
N PRO A 191 -1.32 22.12 14.21
CA PRO A 191 -0.19 22.98 13.91
C PRO A 191 0.61 22.39 12.73
N ASN A 192 1.25 23.26 11.94
CA ASN A 192 2.11 22.79 10.87
C ASN A 192 3.41 22.17 11.41
N LYS A 193 4.20 21.53 10.54
CA LYS A 193 5.42 20.81 10.91
C LYS A 193 6.41 21.64 11.74
N ALA A 194 6.63 22.90 11.39
CA ALA A 194 7.55 23.77 12.12
C ALA A 194 7.05 24.08 13.54
N LYS A 195 5.74 24.36 13.68
CA LYS A 195 5.11 24.64 14.97
C LYS A 195 5.01 23.40 15.85
N LEU A 196 4.68 22.24 15.28
CA LEU A 196 4.70 20.96 15.97
C LEU A 196 6.08 20.66 16.57
N LYS A 197 7.15 20.88 15.80
CA LYS A 197 8.52 20.73 16.29
C LYS A 197 8.79 21.65 17.48
N LYS A 198 8.43 22.94 17.36
CA LYS A 198 8.63 23.90 18.45
C LYS A 198 7.84 23.55 19.72
N ILE A 199 6.60 23.06 19.58
CA ILE A 199 5.79 22.59 20.71
C ILE A 199 6.42 21.36 21.35
N ALA A 200 6.89 20.41 20.55
CA ALA A 200 7.57 19.20 21.03
C ALA A 200 8.87 19.57 21.79
N ASP A 201 9.64 20.52 21.28
CA ASP A 201 10.84 21.04 21.95
C ASP A 201 10.49 21.68 23.31
N ILE A 202 9.43 22.51 23.38
CA ILE A 202 8.93 23.12 24.62
C ILE A 202 8.46 22.05 25.63
N ALA A 203 7.86 20.97 25.12
CA ALA A 203 7.35 19.86 25.93
C ALA A 203 8.42 18.81 26.29
N ASN A 204 9.64 18.93 25.75
CA ASN A 204 10.70 17.93 25.86
C ASN A 204 10.24 16.51 25.46
N CYS A 205 9.51 16.40 24.34
CA CYS A 205 9.06 15.12 23.76
C CYS A 205 9.31 15.08 22.25
N SER A 206 9.10 13.93 21.60
CA SER A 206 9.14 13.88 20.14
C SER A 206 7.88 14.46 19.51
N VAL A 207 7.94 14.81 18.23
CA VAL A 207 6.75 15.22 17.46
C VAL A 207 5.77 14.06 17.37
N GLU A 208 6.28 12.83 17.27
CA GLU A 208 5.51 11.60 17.25
C GLU A 208 4.72 11.42 18.55
N ASP A 209 5.33 11.61 19.73
CA ASP A 209 4.64 11.54 21.04
C ASP A 209 3.55 12.61 21.18
N LEU A 210 3.77 13.77 20.56
CA LEU A 210 2.79 14.85 20.54
C LEU A 210 1.58 14.49 19.65
N LEU A 211 1.83 13.81 18.52
CA LEU A 211 0.82 13.46 17.52
C LEU A 211 0.04 12.19 17.87
N PHE A 212 0.66 11.23 18.55
CA PHE A 212 0.12 9.89 18.78
C PHE A 212 0.24 9.45 20.23
N ASP A 213 -0.64 8.55 20.69
CA ASP A 213 -0.64 8.09 22.08
C ASP A 213 0.57 7.18 22.38
N GLU A 214 0.95 7.07 23.67
CA GLU A 214 2.05 6.19 24.10
C GLU A 214 1.85 4.76 23.59
N GLY A 215 2.90 4.18 23.00
CA GLY A 215 2.85 2.86 22.35
C GLY A 215 2.60 2.92 20.84
N PHE A 216 2.32 4.09 20.25
CA PHE A 216 2.31 4.24 18.80
C PHE A 216 3.72 4.17 18.23
N ILE A 217 4.03 3.08 17.54
CA ILE A 217 5.28 2.95 16.77
C ILE A 217 4.93 3.24 15.32
N SER A 218 5.47 4.34 14.78
CA SER A 218 5.30 4.64 13.35
C SER A 218 5.83 3.51 12.49
N GLU A 219 5.22 3.25 11.35
CA GLU A 219 5.64 2.21 10.40
C GLU A 219 7.14 2.34 10.04
N LYS A 220 7.62 3.58 9.87
CA LYS A 220 9.05 3.86 9.64
C LYS A 220 9.95 3.40 10.79
N SER A 221 9.48 3.56 12.03
CA SER A 221 10.18 3.09 13.22
C SER A 221 10.10 1.56 13.35
N GLN A 222 8.97 0.95 12.98
CA GLN A 222 8.81 -0.51 12.95
C GLN A 222 9.76 -1.15 11.94
N VAL A 223 9.81 -0.64 10.70
CA VAL A 223 10.71 -1.13 9.64
C VAL A 223 12.17 -1.03 10.06
N LYS A 224 12.56 0.08 10.72
CA LYS A 224 13.92 0.24 11.25
C LYS A 224 14.23 -0.85 12.29
N LEU A 225 13.34 -1.06 13.25
CA LEU A 225 13.51 -2.07 14.29
C LEU A 225 13.57 -3.50 13.71
N ILE A 226 12.72 -3.80 12.74
CA ILE A 226 12.71 -5.11 12.04
C ILE A 226 14.05 -5.35 11.35
N ASN A 227 14.61 -4.34 10.68
CA ASN A 227 15.90 -4.48 10.01
C ASN A 227 17.05 -4.69 11.01
N GLU A 228 17.05 -3.97 12.12
CA GLU A 228 18.01 -4.16 13.21
C GLU A 228 17.93 -5.60 13.77
N LEU A 229 16.71 -6.10 14.03
CA LEU A 229 16.47 -7.47 14.50
C LEU A 229 16.89 -8.53 13.47
N LYS A 230 16.69 -8.28 12.17
CA LYS A 230 17.13 -9.19 11.10
C LYS A 230 18.65 -9.30 11.07
N GLU A 231 19.35 -8.18 11.24
CA GLU A 231 20.80 -8.14 11.25
C GLU A 231 21.37 -8.89 12.46
N GLU A 232 20.79 -8.70 13.64
CA GLU A 232 21.17 -9.39 14.86
C GLU A 232 20.93 -10.91 14.76
N ASN A 233 19.79 -11.33 14.21
CA ASN A 233 19.50 -12.73 13.96
C ASN A 233 20.48 -13.37 12.96
N SER A 234 20.95 -12.63 11.96
CA SER A 234 21.97 -13.12 11.03
C SER A 234 23.29 -13.42 11.75
N LYS A 235 23.74 -12.51 12.62
CA LYS A 235 24.95 -12.69 13.43
C LYS A 235 24.84 -13.88 14.39
N LEU A 236 23.67 -14.09 14.99
CA LEU A 236 23.41 -15.24 15.85
C LEU A 236 23.47 -16.57 15.07
N LYS A 237 22.92 -16.63 13.86
CA LYS A 237 22.98 -17.83 13.01
C LYS A 237 24.41 -18.21 12.63
N GLU A 238 25.25 -17.24 12.28
CA GLU A 238 26.67 -17.49 12.01
C GLU A 238 27.39 -18.05 13.24
N LYS A 239 27.08 -17.51 14.43
CA LYS A 239 27.65 -17.97 15.69
C LYS A 239 27.21 -19.41 16.04
N ILE A 240 25.94 -19.75 15.81
CA ILE A 240 25.43 -21.12 16.00
C ILE A 240 26.16 -22.09 15.07
N LYS A 241 26.27 -21.75 13.78
CA LYS A 241 26.97 -22.57 12.78
C LYS A 241 28.43 -22.84 13.18
N TYR A 242 29.11 -21.82 13.72
CA TYR A 242 30.47 -21.98 14.24
C TYR A 242 30.55 -23.02 15.38
N TYR A 243 29.62 -22.97 16.33
CA TYR A 243 29.59 -23.91 17.44
C TYR A 243 29.19 -25.33 17.04
N GLU A 244 28.29 -25.50 16.06
CA GLU A 244 27.96 -26.80 15.47
C GLU A 244 29.21 -27.46 14.85
N CYS A 245 29.95 -26.72 14.01
CA CYS A 245 31.20 -27.23 13.43
C CYS A 245 32.25 -27.59 14.49
N LEU A 246 32.34 -26.80 15.57
CA LEU A 246 33.27 -27.09 16.67
C LEU A 246 32.86 -28.38 17.41
N PHE A 247 31.56 -28.57 17.64
CA PHE A 247 31.02 -29.75 18.30
C PHE A 247 31.25 -31.03 17.49
N ASP A 248 30.96 -31.00 16.19
CA ASP A 248 31.20 -32.11 15.26
C ASP A 248 32.69 -32.52 15.25
N GLY A 249 33.58 -31.53 15.26
CA GLY A 249 35.03 -31.76 15.35
C GLY A 249 35.44 -32.44 16.66
N ILE A 250 34.86 -32.05 17.78
CA ILE A 250 35.11 -32.68 19.09
C ILE A 250 34.57 -34.11 19.11
N GLU A 251 33.36 -34.36 18.61
CA GLU A 251 32.79 -35.72 18.54
C GLU A 251 33.64 -36.65 17.67
N SER A 252 34.12 -36.17 16.53
CA SER A 252 35.01 -36.93 15.65
C SER A 252 36.29 -37.35 16.37
N LEU A 253 36.94 -36.44 17.11
CA LEU A 253 38.15 -36.71 17.90
C LEU A 253 37.91 -37.69 19.06
N LEU A 254 36.74 -37.61 19.71
CA LEU A 254 36.39 -38.54 20.79
C LEU A 254 36.13 -39.95 20.24
N ASN A 255 35.47 -40.06 19.09
CA ASN A 255 35.20 -41.34 18.44
C ASN A 255 36.47 -41.99 17.88
N SER A 256 37.42 -41.21 17.34
CA SER A 256 38.70 -41.75 16.89
C SER A 256 39.54 -42.33 18.03
N ARG A 257 39.47 -41.72 19.23
CA ARG A 257 40.18 -42.21 20.44
C ARG A 257 39.57 -43.47 21.06
N LYS A 258 38.28 -43.75 20.84
CA LYS A 258 37.62 -44.97 21.34
C LYS A 258 37.92 -46.20 20.49
N ASN A 259 38.28 -46.00 19.23
CA ASN A 259 38.53 -47.06 18.25
C ASN A 259 40.03 -47.35 18.05
N SER A 260 40.90 -46.74 18.85
CA SER A 260 42.35 -46.89 18.89
C SER A 260 42.79 -47.50 20.22
#